data_AF-A0A1V1SVA5-F1
#
_entry.id   AF-A0A1V1SVA5-F1
#
_cell.length_a   1.000
_cell.length_b   1.000
_cell.length_c   1.000
_cell.angle_alpha   90.00
_cell.angle_beta   90.00
_cell.angle_gamma   90.00
#
_symmetry.space_group_name_H-M   'P 1'
#
loop_
_entity.id
_entity.type
_entity.pdbx_description
1 polymer ?
#
loop_
_entity_poly.entity_id
_entity_poly.type
_entity_poly.pdbx_seq_one_letter_code
_entity_poly.pdbx_strand_id
1 'polypeptide(L)'
;MASRSAARTKEQIEEEKELVALLKSQMDTAQFDRYEVWHRQSIKPQDVKRHINSVTSQSCPTNVHQMMQVVCKMYLGDIVEAARDIQQEWIDSGEKQTEEEDGEFEPSNELSKYRRQAPLRPDHLREAYRRRKAAGENGGALGSLMVWNQQTQNGEERFAVRAGGRRLFR
;
A
#
# COMPACT_ATOMS: atom_id res chain seq x y z
N MET A 1 25.51 -2.80 -11.59
CA MET A 1 24.88 -3.30 -10.34
C MET A 1 24.04 -4.51 -10.71
N ALA A 2 24.61 -5.72 -10.63
CA ALA A 2 23.92 -6.94 -11.03
C ALA A 2 22.76 -7.24 -10.07
N SER A 3 21.57 -7.42 -10.64
CA SER A 3 20.36 -7.89 -9.96
C SER A 3 20.67 -9.20 -9.24
N ARG A 4 20.49 -9.24 -7.91
CA ARG A 4 20.51 -10.46 -7.10
C ARG A 4 19.25 -11.30 -7.35
N SER A 5 19.02 -11.75 -8.58
CA SER A 5 18.12 -12.87 -8.86
C SER A 5 18.93 -14.17 -8.95
N ALA A 6 19.80 -14.42 -7.97
CA ALA A 6 20.43 -15.72 -7.84
C ALA A 6 19.31 -16.74 -7.55
N ALA A 7 19.23 -17.80 -8.36
CA ALA A 7 18.34 -18.92 -8.09
C ALA A 7 18.61 -19.41 -6.66
N ARG A 8 17.61 -19.33 -5.78
CA ARG A 8 17.73 -19.76 -4.37
C ARG A 8 18.23 -21.20 -4.35
N THR A 9 19.20 -21.49 -3.50
CA THR A 9 19.68 -22.87 -3.34
C THR A 9 18.56 -23.71 -2.71
N LYS A 10 18.61 -25.03 -2.93
CA LYS A 10 17.60 -25.94 -2.35
C LYS A 10 17.54 -25.85 -0.83
N GLU A 11 18.71 -25.71 -0.20
CA GLU A 11 18.89 -25.51 1.24
C GLU A 11 18.18 -24.24 1.74
N GLN A 12 18.33 -23.11 1.04
CA GLN A 12 17.64 -21.86 1.40
C GLN A 12 16.12 -21.96 1.33
N ILE A 13 15.60 -22.73 0.36
CA ILE A 13 14.15 -22.96 0.23
C ILE A 13 13.62 -23.84 1.37
N GLU A 14 14.42 -24.79 1.83
CA GLU A 14 14.08 -25.66 2.96
C GLU A 14 14.10 -24.89 4.28
N GLU A 15 15.15 -24.10 4.52
CA GLU A 15 15.25 -23.20 5.67
C GLU A 15 14.07 -22.21 5.71
N GLU A 16 13.68 -21.60 4.58
CA GLU A 16 12.52 -20.70 4.52
C GLU A 16 11.21 -21.42 4.89
N LYS A 17 11.05 -22.68 4.48
CA LYS A 17 9.88 -23.49 4.87
C LYS A 17 9.87 -23.81 6.35
N GLU A 18 11.02 -24.15 6.93
CA GLU A 18 11.17 -24.41 8.35
C GLU A 18 10.86 -23.14 9.17
N LEU A 19 11.39 -21.99 8.76
CA LEU A 19 11.12 -20.71 9.40
C LEU A 19 9.64 -20.33 9.33
N VAL A 20 8.99 -20.54 8.18
CA VAL A 20 7.55 -20.29 8.04
C VAL A 20 6.73 -21.27 8.88
N ALA A 21 7.13 -22.53 8.96
CA ALA A 21 6.45 -23.53 9.80
C ALA A 21 6.57 -23.16 11.29
N LEU A 22 7.77 -22.76 11.72
CA LEU A 22 8.00 -22.28 13.08
C LEU A 22 7.14 -21.06 13.39
N LEU A 23 7.11 -20.06 12.51
CA LEU A 23 6.25 -18.89 12.66
C LEU A 23 4.77 -19.29 12.81
N LYS A 24 4.27 -20.15 11.91
CA LYS A 24 2.87 -20.62 11.95
C LYS A 24 2.54 -21.37 13.23
N SER A 25 3.49 -22.12 13.80
CA SER A 25 3.31 -22.85 15.07
C SER A 25 3.18 -21.96 16.29
N GLN A 26 3.72 -20.74 16.24
CA GLN A 26 3.71 -19.79 17.36
C GLN A 26 2.52 -18.81 17.30
N MET A 27 1.74 -18.82 16.22
CA MET A 27 0.56 -17.96 16.08
C MET A 27 -0.61 -18.49 16.92
N ASP A 28 -1.41 -17.58 17.47
CA ASP A 28 -2.72 -17.94 18.00
C ASP A 28 -3.69 -18.33 16.86
N THR A 29 -4.79 -19.02 17.19
CA THR A 29 -5.75 -19.50 16.17
C THR A 29 -6.32 -18.36 15.32
N ALA A 30 -6.64 -17.22 15.93
CA ALA A 30 -7.25 -16.10 15.21
C ALA A 30 -6.24 -15.34 14.31
N GLN A 31 -4.98 -15.25 14.73
CA GLN A 31 -3.86 -14.71 13.98
C GLN A 31 -3.59 -15.61 12.78
N PHE A 32 -3.55 -16.93 12.99
CA PHE A 32 -3.37 -17.89 11.92
C PHE A 32 -4.50 -17.80 10.88
N ASP A 33 -5.76 -17.70 11.31
CA ASP A 33 -6.90 -17.55 10.40
C ASP A 33 -6.79 -16.27 9.55
N ARG A 34 -6.46 -15.12 10.17
CA ARG A 34 -6.24 -13.86 9.44
C ARG A 34 -5.06 -13.95 8.47
N TYR A 35 -3.95 -14.54 8.92
CA TYR A 35 -2.76 -14.75 8.10
C TYR A 35 -3.08 -15.62 6.88
N GLU A 36 -3.77 -16.75 7.08
CA GLU A 36 -4.14 -17.67 6.02
C GLU A 36 -5.13 -17.05 5.02
N VAL A 37 -6.05 -16.19 5.48
CA VAL A 37 -6.89 -15.39 4.58
C VAL A 37 -6.00 -14.46 3.75
N TRP A 38 -5.20 -13.59 4.37
CA TRP A 38 -4.34 -12.65 3.64
C TRP A 38 -3.37 -13.36 2.68
N HIS A 39 -2.77 -14.47 3.10
CA HIS A 39 -1.81 -15.24 2.33
C HIS A 39 -2.46 -15.83 1.07
N ARG A 40 -3.65 -16.43 1.21
CA ARG A 40 -4.40 -17.04 0.10
C ARG A 40 -5.05 -16.03 -0.83
N GLN A 41 -5.40 -14.84 -0.35
CA GLN A 41 -6.06 -13.83 -1.18
C GLN A 41 -5.13 -13.26 -2.24
N SER A 42 -5.59 -13.25 -3.49
CA SER A 42 -4.94 -12.58 -4.62
C SER A 42 -6.00 -12.12 -5.62
N ILE A 43 -5.77 -10.99 -6.27
CA ILE A 43 -6.62 -10.52 -7.36
C ILE A 43 -6.53 -11.53 -8.51
N LYS A 44 -7.61 -11.81 -9.23
CA LYS A 44 -7.59 -12.75 -10.35
C LYS A 44 -6.76 -12.19 -11.51
N PRO A 45 -5.86 -12.97 -12.14
CA PRO A 45 -5.01 -12.48 -13.23
C PRO A 45 -5.81 -11.91 -14.41
N GLN A 46 -6.99 -12.47 -14.68
CA GLN A 46 -7.86 -12.04 -15.77
C GLN A 46 -8.44 -10.63 -15.55
N ASP A 47 -8.79 -10.29 -14.31
CA ASP A 47 -9.29 -8.95 -13.97
C ASP A 47 -8.17 -7.91 -14.09
N VAL A 48 -6.96 -8.26 -13.65
CA VAL A 48 -5.77 -7.42 -13.82
C VAL A 48 -5.44 -7.20 -15.30
N LYS A 49 -5.47 -8.27 -16.11
CA LYS A 49 -5.29 -8.17 -17.57
C LYS A 49 -6.33 -7.25 -18.21
N ARG A 50 -7.62 -7.40 -17.85
CA ARG A 50 -8.71 -6.55 -18.37
C ARG A 50 -8.46 -5.08 -18.01
N HIS A 51 -8.06 -4.80 -16.77
CA HIS A 51 -7.79 -3.44 -16.32
C HIS A 51 -6.58 -2.83 -17.02
N ILE A 52 -5.47 -3.56 -17.12
CA ILE A 52 -4.26 -3.08 -17.81
C ILE A 52 -4.58 -2.75 -19.27
N ASN A 53 -5.22 -3.67 -19.99
CA ASN A 53 -5.59 -3.45 -21.39
C ASN A 53 -6.55 -2.27 -21.57
N SER A 54 -7.46 -2.03 -20.60
CA SER A 54 -8.37 -0.88 -20.62
C SER A 54 -7.65 0.46 -20.50
N VAL A 55 -6.50 0.50 -19.81
CA VAL A 55 -5.74 1.74 -19.59
C VAL A 55 -4.71 1.96 -20.69
N THR A 56 -3.99 0.90 -21.09
CA THR A 56 -2.89 0.99 -22.07
C THR A 56 -3.38 0.87 -23.51
N SER A 57 -4.60 0.38 -23.73
CA SER A 57 -5.14 0.01 -25.05
C SER A 57 -4.24 -0.97 -25.83
N GLN A 58 -3.40 -1.73 -25.11
CA GLN A 58 -2.44 -2.69 -25.67
C GLN A 58 -2.46 -3.99 -24.89
N SER A 59 -2.13 -5.11 -25.54
CA SER A 59 -1.97 -6.39 -24.85
C SER A 59 -0.59 -6.48 -24.21
N CYS A 60 -0.54 -6.87 -22.94
CA CYS A 60 0.71 -7.04 -22.19
C CYS A 60 1.06 -8.53 -21.98
N PRO A 61 2.36 -8.88 -21.86
CA PRO A 61 2.79 -10.23 -21.48
C PRO A 61 2.30 -10.64 -20.09
N THR A 62 2.12 -11.95 -19.85
CA THR A 62 1.62 -12.50 -18.58
C THR A 62 2.45 -12.10 -17.35
N ASN A 63 3.77 -11.98 -17.50
CA ASN A 63 4.67 -11.54 -16.43
C ASN A 63 4.31 -10.15 -15.89
N VAL A 64 3.80 -9.26 -16.77
CA VAL A 64 3.35 -7.92 -16.37
C VAL A 64 2.08 -8.00 -15.53
N HIS A 65 1.16 -8.90 -15.88
CA HIS A 65 -0.06 -9.11 -15.09
C HIS A 65 0.27 -9.64 -13.69
N GLN A 66 1.21 -10.60 -13.58
CA GLN A 66 1.67 -11.14 -12.29
C GLN A 66 2.36 -10.08 -11.43
N MET A 67 3.25 -9.31 -12.03
CA MET A 67 3.91 -8.20 -11.34
C MET A 67 2.88 -7.20 -10.81
N MET A 68 1.89 -6.84 -11.63
CA MET A 68 0.82 -5.92 -11.22
C MET A 68 -0.04 -6.49 -10.08
N GLN A 69 -0.34 -7.80 -10.08
CA GLN A 69 -1.04 -8.44 -8.96
C GLN A 69 -0.30 -8.25 -7.63
N VAL A 70 1.03 -8.41 -7.63
CA VAL A 70 1.86 -8.21 -6.44
C VAL A 70 1.84 -6.75 -6.00
N VAL A 71 2.04 -5.81 -6.93
CA VAL A 71 2.01 -4.37 -6.63
C VAL A 71 0.66 -3.95 -6.05
N CYS A 72 -0.45 -4.39 -6.65
CA CYS A 72 -1.79 -4.10 -6.14
C CYS A 72 -2.05 -4.73 -4.76
N LYS A 73 -1.56 -5.95 -4.50
CA LYS A 73 -1.70 -6.61 -3.20
C LYS A 73 -0.93 -5.86 -2.11
N MET A 74 0.31 -5.46 -2.39
CA MET A 74 1.12 -4.66 -1.45
C MET A 74 0.46 -3.31 -1.19
N TYR A 75 0.03 -2.61 -2.24
CA TYR A 75 -0.67 -1.33 -2.13
C TYR A 75 -1.93 -1.41 -1.24
N LEU A 76 -2.73 -2.47 -1.42
CA LEU A 76 -3.92 -2.67 -0.60
C LEU A 76 -3.55 -2.94 0.86
N GLY A 77 -2.48 -3.72 1.10
CA GLY A 77 -1.91 -3.95 2.43
C GLY A 77 -1.54 -2.63 3.11
N ASP A 78 -0.71 -1.82 2.46
CA ASP A 78 -0.25 -0.53 3.00
C ASP A 78 -1.42 0.40 3.38
N ILE A 79 -2.46 0.47 2.54
CA ILE A 79 -3.63 1.31 2.82
C ILE A 79 -4.46 0.77 3.99
N VAL A 80 -4.64 -0.55 4.07
CA VAL A 80 -5.41 -1.17 5.15
C VAL A 80 -4.66 -1.04 6.48
N GLU A 81 -3.34 -1.21 6.49
CA GLU A 81 -2.48 -1.01 7.66
C GLU A 81 -2.55 0.45 8.14
N ALA A 82 -2.35 1.42 7.23
CA ALA A 82 -2.48 2.83 7.57
C ALA A 82 -3.88 3.20 8.10
N ALA A 83 -4.94 2.59 7.55
CA ALA A 83 -6.30 2.81 8.04
C ALA A 83 -6.52 2.21 9.44
N ARG A 84 -5.82 1.12 9.79
CA ARG A 84 -5.85 0.55 11.15
C ARG A 84 -5.09 1.41 12.15
N ASP A 85 -3.99 2.02 11.73
CA ASP A 85 -3.26 2.98 12.57
C ASP A 85 -4.14 4.22 12.87
N ILE A 86 -4.81 4.77 11.85
CA ILE A 86 -5.75 5.89 12.02
C ILE A 86 -6.92 5.51 12.92
N GLN A 87 -7.48 4.30 12.74
CA GLN A 87 -8.54 3.82 13.61
C GLN A 87 -8.08 3.76 15.07
N GLN A 88 -6.84 3.29 15.32
CA GLN A 88 -6.28 3.28 16.66
C GLN A 88 -6.08 4.69 17.21
N GLU A 89 -5.56 5.63 16.42
CA GLU A 89 -5.42 7.04 16.83
C GLU A 89 -6.76 7.67 17.23
N TRP A 90 -7.84 7.34 16.50
CA TRP A 90 -9.18 7.85 16.78
C TRP A 90 -9.78 7.22 18.03
N ILE A 91 -9.57 5.91 18.24
CA ILE A 91 -9.92 5.22 19.49
C ILE A 91 -9.18 5.84 20.68
N ASP A 92 -7.87 6.08 20.55
CA ASP A 92 -7.05 6.70 21.60
C ASP A 92 -7.48 8.14 21.89
N SER A 93 -8.05 8.83 20.88
CA SER A 93 -8.67 10.15 21.03
C SER A 93 -10.08 10.12 21.66
N GLY A 94 -10.61 8.93 21.94
CA GLY A 94 -11.93 8.72 22.54
C GLY A 94 -13.09 8.69 21.54
N GLU A 95 -12.82 8.56 20.24
CA GLU A 95 -13.88 8.41 19.24
C GLU A 95 -14.47 7.00 19.27
N LYS A 96 -15.78 6.91 19.54
CA LYS A 96 -16.53 5.66 19.50
C LYS A 96 -16.61 5.13 18.06
N GLN A 97 -16.12 3.90 17.85
CA GLN A 97 -16.01 3.31 16.51
C GLN A 97 -17.27 2.55 16.07
N THR A 98 -17.98 1.94 17.01
CA THR A 98 -19.18 1.14 16.81
C THR A 98 -20.25 1.58 17.80
N GLU A 99 -21.53 1.53 17.41
CA GLU A 99 -22.60 1.83 18.37
C GLU A 99 -22.78 0.72 19.41
N GLU A 100 -22.44 -0.51 19.03
CA GLU A 100 -22.40 -1.68 19.91
C GLU A 100 -21.48 -1.44 21.11
N GLU A 101 -21.91 -1.90 22.28
CA GLU A 101 -21.08 -1.88 23.47
C GLU A 101 -19.91 -2.86 23.26
N ASP A 102 -18.70 -2.37 23.47
CA ASP A 102 -17.51 -3.22 23.45
C ASP A 102 -17.69 -4.23 24.58
N GLY A 103 -18.00 -5.50 24.25
CA GLY A 103 -18.00 -6.55 25.25
C GLY A 103 -16.64 -6.57 25.96
N GLU A 104 -16.63 -6.71 27.29
CA GLU A 104 -15.42 -6.66 28.11
C GLU A 104 -14.32 -7.56 27.52
N PHE A 105 -13.39 -6.94 26.77
CA PHE A 105 -12.25 -7.61 26.21
C PHE A 105 -11.06 -7.25 27.08
N GLU A 106 -10.69 -8.14 27.99
CA GLU A 106 -9.42 -8.01 28.70
C GLU A 106 -8.28 -8.45 27.78
N PRO A 107 -7.38 -7.54 27.40
CA PRO A 107 -6.25 -7.90 26.57
C PRO A 107 -5.30 -8.82 27.35
N SER A 108 -5.18 -10.07 26.90
CA SER A 108 -4.19 -11.02 27.45
C SER A 108 -2.72 -10.59 27.34
N ASN A 109 -2.36 -9.64 26.47
CA ASN A 109 -1.02 -9.04 26.37
C ASN A 109 -1.06 -7.69 25.60
N GLU A 110 0.03 -6.93 25.58
CA GLU A 110 0.13 -5.65 24.85
C GLU A 110 -0.23 -5.78 23.35
N LEU A 111 0.12 -6.92 22.74
CA LEU A 111 -0.22 -7.23 21.34
C LEU A 111 -1.71 -7.55 21.17
N SER A 112 -2.40 -7.97 22.23
CA SER A 112 -3.82 -8.29 22.20
C SER A 112 -4.71 -7.07 22.32
N LYS A 113 -4.18 -5.93 22.79
CA LYS A 113 -4.87 -4.65 22.82
C LYS A 113 -5.48 -4.28 21.46
N TYR A 114 -4.82 -4.68 20.36
CA TYR A 114 -5.27 -4.43 18.99
C TYR A 114 -6.13 -5.56 18.39
N ARG A 115 -6.48 -6.60 19.17
CA ARG A 115 -6.94 -7.92 18.67
C ARG A 115 -8.41 -7.97 18.26
N ARG A 116 -9.22 -6.96 18.61
CA ARG A 116 -10.62 -6.81 18.17
C ARG A 116 -10.98 -5.35 17.95
N GLN A 117 -10.29 -4.71 17.02
CA GLN A 117 -10.77 -3.41 16.54
C GLN A 117 -12.05 -3.60 15.72
N ALA A 118 -12.97 -2.65 15.87
CA ALA A 118 -14.16 -2.53 15.04
C ALA A 118 -13.84 -2.63 13.53
N PRO A 119 -14.82 -2.96 12.68
CA PRO A 119 -14.65 -2.90 11.23
C PRO A 119 -14.11 -1.54 10.76
N LEU A 120 -13.28 -1.54 9.71
CA LEU A 120 -12.78 -0.27 9.14
C LEU A 120 -13.95 0.51 8.53
N ARG A 121 -14.10 1.77 8.96
CA ARG A 121 -15.05 2.72 8.38
C ARG A 121 -14.49 3.30 7.08
N PRO A 122 -15.35 3.75 6.14
CA PRO A 122 -14.90 4.46 4.94
C PRO A 122 -14.02 5.68 5.25
N ASP A 123 -14.25 6.34 6.38
CA ASP A 123 -13.49 7.54 6.78
C ASP A 123 -12.04 7.21 7.12
N HIS A 124 -11.75 6.07 7.75
CA HIS A 124 -10.37 5.61 7.99
C HIS A 124 -9.62 5.40 6.68
N LEU A 125 -10.27 4.79 5.69
CA LEU A 125 -9.66 4.53 4.38
C LEU A 125 -9.44 5.84 3.59
N ARG A 126 -10.37 6.79 3.68
CA ARG A 126 -10.22 8.12 3.07
C ARG A 126 -9.07 8.90 3.69
N GLU A 127 -8.97 8.88 5.01
CA GLU A 127 -7.89 9.55 5.73
C GLU A 127 -6.54 8.88 5.46
N ALA A 128 -6.49 7.54 5.41
CA ALA A 128 -5.30 6.80 5.02
C ALA A 128 -4.83 7.19 3.61
N TYR A 129 -5.76 7.25 2.66
CA TYR A 129 -5.46 7.69 1.30
C TYR A 129 -5.00 9.15 1.25
N ARG A 130 -5.63 10.05 2.01
CA ARG A 130 -5.24 11.47 2.11
C ARG A 130 -3.83 11.62 2.65
N ARG A 131 -3.49 10.96 3.76
CA ARG A 131 -2.14 10.96 4.37
C ARG A 131 -1.11 10.39 3.41
N ARG A 132 -1.43 9.28 2.73
CA ARG A 132 -0.55 8.67 1.73
C ARG A 132 -0.28 9.60 0.55
N LYS A 133 -1.29 10.31 0.06
CA LYS A 133 -1.14 11.29 -1.02
C LYS A 133 -0.26 12.46 -0.58
N ALA A 134 -0.51 13.03 0.60
CA ALA A 134 0.30 14.11 1.15
C ALA A 134 1.77 13.68 1.42
N ALA A 135 1.98 12.45 1.91
CA ALA A 135 3.32 11.87 2.07
C ALA A 135 4.02 11.67 0.72
N GLY A 136 3.27 11.24 -0.30
CA GLY A 136 3.75 11.13 -1.67
C GLY A 136 4.16 12.47 -2.28
N GLU A 137 3.42 13.53 -1.99
CA GLU A 137 3.72 14.91 -2.40
C GLU A 137 4.98 15.47 -1.69
N ASN A 138 5.24 15.05 -0.44
CA ASN A 138 6.30 15.61 0.40
C ASN A 138 7.62 14.82 0.45
N GLY A 139 7.74 13.62 -0.11
CA GLY A 139 8.97 12.82 0.13
C GLY A 139 9.30 11.59 -0.71
N GLY A 140 8.66 11.35 -1.87
CA GLY A 140 8.97 10.19 -2.72
C GLY A 140 9.31 10.54 -4.16
N ALA A 141 9.89 9.59 -4.90
CA ALA A 141 10.17 9.72 -6.35
C ALA A 141 8.92 10.07 -7.20
N LEU A 142 7.72 9.81 -6.68
CA LEU A 142 6.43 10.21 -7.26
C LEU A 142 6.02 11.66 -6.94
N GLY A 143 6.54 12.24 -5.85
CA GLY A 143 6.28 13.63 -5.46
C GLY A 143 6.83 14.63 -6.47
N SER A 144 7.99 14.35 -7.04
CA SER A 144 8.56 15.16 -8.12
C SER A 144 7.70 15.16 -9.39
N LEU A 145 6.99 14.05 -9.68
CA LEU A 145 6.09 13.95 -10.84
C LEU A 145 4.74 14.63 -10.59
N MET A 146 4.27 14.64 -9.33
CA MET A 146 3.08 15.39 -8.92
C MET A 146 3.31 16.90 -8.94
N VAL A 147 4.47 17.39 -8.48
CA VAL A 147 4.86 18.81 -8.60
C VAL A 147 4.87 19.24 -10.08
N TRP A 148 5.39 18.39 -10.98
CA TRP A 148 5.35 18.64 -12.41
C TRP A 148 3.90 18.73 -12.94
N ASN A 149 3.03 17.80 -12.56
CA ASN A 149 1.61 17.85 -12.94
C ASN A 149 0.88 19.06 -12.32
N GLN A 150 1.22 19.47 -11.11
CA GLN A 150 0.65 20.65 -10.45
C GLN A 150 1.13 21.95 -11.11
N GLN A 151 2.38 22.02 -11.56
CA GLN A 151 2.90 23.08 -12.41
C GLN A 151 2.21 23.16 -13.78
N THR A 152 1.71 22.04 -14.33
CA THR A 152 1.03 22.08 -15.64
C THR A 152 -0.36 22.72 -15.61
N GLN A 153 -1.02 22.77 -14.45
CA GLN A 153 -2.38 23.31 -14.33
C GLN A 153 -2.42 24.84 -14.32
N ASN A 154 -1.39 25.50 -13.79
CA ASN A 154 -1.30 26.96 -13.78
C ASN A 154 -0.28 27.43 -14.83
N GLY A 155 -0.78 27.83 -15.99
CA GLY A 155 0.05 28.20 -17.15
C GLY A 155 0.87 29.49 -17.03
N GLU A 156 0.88 30.15 -15.87
CA GLU A 156 1.57 31.42 -15.65
C GLU A 156 3.09 31.26 -15.48
N GLU A 157 3.57 30.08 -15.06
CA GLU A 157 5.01 29.80 -14.93
C GLU A 157 5.66 29.19 -16.19
N ARG A 158 4.91 29.06 -17.30
CA ARG A 158 5.41 28.45 -18.55
C ARG A 158 6.53 29.21 -19.23
N PHE A 159 6.80 30.44 -18.80
CA PHE A 159 7.85 31.26 -19.36
C PHE A 159 8.86 31.59 -18.26
N ALA A 160 10.08 31.09 -18.41
CA ALA A 160 11.21 31.66 -17.70
C ALA A 160 11.16 33.19 -17.86
N VAL A 161 11.28 33.94 -16.75
CA VAL A 161 11.45 35.40 -16.78
C VAL A 161 12.57 35.67 -17.78
N ARG A 162 12.20 36.24 -18.94
CA ARG A 162 13.03 36.40 -20.15
C ARG A 162 14.52 36.36 -19.84
N ALA A 163 15.14 35.18 -19.99
CA ALA A 163 16.59 35.10 -20.05
C ALA A 163 16.99 35.96 -21.23
N GLY A 164 17.68 37.07 -20.94
CA GLY A 164 18.00 38.14 -21.89
C GLY A 164 18.56 37.60 -23.20
N GLY A 165 17.69 37.46 -24.19
CA GLY A 165 18.06 37.06 -25.54
C GLY A 165 18.85 38.17 -26.20
N ARG A 166 20.05 37.84 -26.68
CA ARG A 166 20.93 38.76 -27.42
C ARG A 166 20.19 39.22 -28.68
N ARG A 167 19.98 40.54 -28.84
CA ARG A 167 19.31 41.13 -30.02
C ARG A 167 20.14 40.80 -31.26
N LEU A 168 19.58 40.00 -32.16
CA LEU A 168 20.27 39.54 -33.37
C LEU A 168 20.22 40.53 -34.53
N PHE A 169 19.50 41.65 -34.42
CA PHE A 169 19.47 42.69 -35.45
C PHE A 169 19.38 44.09 -34.83
N ARG A 170 19.98 45.06 -35.53
CA ARG A 170 20.01 46.49 -35.20
C ARG A 170 18.98 47.25 -36.03
#